data_AF-X0VUU6-F1
#
_entry.id   AF-X0VUU6-F1
#
_cell.length_a   1.000
_cell.length_b   1.000
_cell.length_c   1.000
_cell.angle_alpha   90.00
_cell.angle_beta   90.00
_cell.angle_gamma   90.00
#
_symmetry.space_group_name_H-M   'P 1'
#
loop_
_entity.id
_entity.type
_entity.pdbx_description
1 polymer ?
#
loop_
_entity_poly.entity_id
_entity_poly.type
_entity_poly.pdbx_seq_one_letter_code
_entity_poly.pdbx_strand_id
1 'polypeptide(L)' 'MDWGMQNRLARIIKPKSGRCVMLAVDHGYFGNIPGSLKCFGDLNPLFQYAD' A
#
# COMPACT_ATOMS: atom_id res chain seq x y z
N MET A 1 8.60 0.43 22.34
CA MET A 1 8.65 1.12 21.04
C MET A 1 8.48 2.60 21.33
N ASP A 2 9.39 3.44 20.86
CA ASP A 2 9.28 4.88 21.11
C ASP A 2 8.07 5.46 20.39
N TRP A 3 7.55 6.58 20.91
CA TRP A 3 6.36 7.24 20.38
C TRP A 3 6.42 7.44 18.85
N GLY A 4 7.59 7.82 18.33
CA GLY A 4 7.76 8.06 16.89
C GLY A 4 7.57 6.80 16.04
N MET A 5 7.92 5.62 16.53
CA MET A 5 7.73 4.36 15.80
C MET A 5 6.29 3.87 15.94
N GLN A 6 5.68 4.03 17.13
CA GLN A 6 4.25 3.74 17.33
C GLN A 6 3.36 4.61 16.44
N ASN A 7 3.65 5.91 16.35
CA ASN A 7 2.89 6.85 15.54
C ASN A 7 2.97 6.53 14.03
N ARG A 8 4.12 6.06 13.55
CA ARG A 8 4.27 5.64 12.14
C ARG A 8 3.46 4.38 11.84
N LEU A 9 3.52 3.38 12.72
CA LEU A 9 2.76 2.14 12.53
C LEU A 9 1.25 2.36 12.60
N ALA A 10 0.78 3.25 13.47
CA ALA A 10 -0.64 3.59 13.57
C ALA A 10 -1.23 4.22 12.30
N ARG A 11 -0.39 4.73 11.38
CA ARG A 11 -0.81 5.23 10.06
C ARG A 11 -0.93 4.14 8.99
N ILE A 12 -0.36 2.96 9.25
CA ILE A 12 -0.41 1.80 8.34
C ILE A 12 -1.44 0.80 8.88
N ILE A 13 -1.33 0.45 10.16
CA ILE A 13 -2.19 -0.52 10.83
C ILE A 13 -3.22 0.26 11.64
N LYS A 14 -4.50 0.17 11.25
CA LYS A 14 -5.58 0.91 11.90
C LYS A 14 -5.72 0.47 13.37
N PRO A 15 -5.61 1.38 14.36
CA PRO A 15 -5.59 1.01 15.78
C PRO A 15 -6.85 0.30 16.27
N LYS A 16 -8.00 0.57 15.63
CA LYS A 16 -9.31 -0.02 16.00
C LYS A 16 -9.42 -1.49 15.62
N SER A 17 -8.90 -1.87 14.45
CA SER A 17 -9.04 -3.23 13.90
C SER A 17 -7.77 -4.06 14.01
N GLY A 18 -6.61 -3.42 14.24
CA GLY A 18 -5.29 -4.07 14.23
C GLY A 18 -4.89 -4.59 12.85
N ARG A 19 -5.51 -4.10 11.77
CA ARG A 19 -5.32 -4.58 10.39
C ARG A 19 -5.03 -3.44 9.42
N CYS A 20 -4.51 -3.80 8.25
CA CYS A 20 -4.19 -2.93 7.12
C CYS A 20 -4.51 -3.67 5.82
N VAL A 21 -5.11 -2.98 4.86
CA VAL A 21 -5.23 -3.35 3.45
C VAL A 21 -4.32 -2.44 2.64
N MET A 22 -3.16 -2.98 2.24
CA MET A 22 -2.15 -2.24 1.50
C MET A 22 -2.17 -2.61 0.01
N LEU A 23 -2.28 -1.60 -0.86
CA LEU A 23 -2.13 -1.76 -2.30
C LEU A 23 -0.65 -1.65 -2.69
N ALA A 24 0.02 -2.78 -2.90
CA ALA A 24 1.43 -2.84 -3.29
C ALA A 24 1.60 -2.80 -4.82
N VAL A 25 2.42 -1.85 -5.30
CA VAL A 25 2.68 -1.61 -6.74
C VAL A 25 4.18 -1.48 -7.01
N ASP A 26 4.94 -2.45 -6.51
CA ASP A 26 6.40 -2.51 -6.58
C ASP A 26 6.92 -3.53 -7.62
N HIS A 27 6.02 -4.29 -8.24
CA HIS A 27 6.31 -5.36 -9.20
C HIS A 27 7.20 -4.93 -10.40
N GLY A 28 7.22 -3.64 -10.75
CA GLY A 28 8.07 -3.11 -11.82
C GLY A 28 9.53 -2.86 -11.41
N TYR A 29 9.88 -3.00 -10.13
CA TYR A 29 11.21 -2.68 -9.61
C TYR A 29 12.33 -3.51 -10.26
N PHE A 30 12.07 -4.77 -10.59
CA PHE A 30 13.04 -5.67 -11.22
C PHE A 30 12.96 -5.70 -12.77
N GLY A 31 12.25 -4.76 -13.38
CA GLY A 31 12.06 -4.66 -14.83
C GLY A 31 10.62 -4.92 -15.29
N ASN A 32 10.36 -4.68 -16.57
CA ASN A 32 9.03 -4.89 -17.16
C ASN A 32 8.71 -6.39 -17.27
N ILE A 33 7.95 -6.90 -16.29
CA ILE A 33 7.36 -8.24 -16.35
C ILE A 33 6.19 -8.20 -17.36
N PRO A 34 6.11 -9.10 -18.34
CA PRO A 34 4.95 -9.18 -19.23
C PRO A 34 3.64 -9.28 -18.43
N GLY A 35 2.68 -8.39 -18.72
CA GLY A 35 1.43 -8.30 -17.96
C GLY A 35 1.49 -7.39 -16.73
N SER A 36 2.60 -6.70 -16.48
CA SER A 36 2.70 -5.67 -15.45
C SER A 36 1.84 -4.44 -15.76
N LEU A 37 1.62 -3.64 -14.72
CA LEU A 37 0.92 -2.37 -14.81
C LEU A 37 1.60 -1.44 -15.82
N LYS A 38 0.84 -1.01 -16.83
CA LYS A 38 1.33 -0.12 -17.89
C LYS A 38 1.10 1.36 -17.58
N CYS A 39 0.02 1.68 -16.87
CA CYS A 39 -0.36 3.03 -16.48
C CYS A 39 -0.79 3.06 -15.02
N PHE A 40 -0.24 3.97 -14.21
CA PHE A 40 -0.63 4.11 -12.80
C PHE A 40 -2.11 4.50 -12.64
N GLY A 41 -2.67 5.24 -13.59
CA GLY A 41 -4.07 5.67 -13.57
C GLY A 41 -5.08 4.51 -13.63
N ASP A 42 -4.68 3.34 -14.14
CA ASP A 42 -5.55 2.15 -14.18
C ASP A 42 -5.89 1.64 -12.77
N LEU A 43 -5.11 2.04 -11.75
CA LEU A 43 -5.33 1.69 -10.35
C LEU A 43 -6.34 2.60 -9.63
N ASN A 44 -6.75 3.73 -10.22
CA ASN A 44 -7.64 4.69 -9.57
C ASN A 44 -8.90 4.05 -8.94
N PRO A 45 -9.57 3.06 -9.58
CA PRO A 45 -10.73 2.40 -8.99
C PRO A 45 -10.42 1.61 -7.70
N LEU A 46 -9.15 1.22 -7.48
CA LEU A 46 -8.71 0.41 -6.36
C LEU A 46 -8.38 1.23 -5.10
N PHE A 47 -8.11 2.53 -5.24
CA PHE A 47 -7.67 3.37 -4.11
C PHE A 47 -8.69 3.44 -2.98
N GLN A 48 -9.98 3.33 -3.30
CA GLN A 48 -11.06 3.33 -2.29
C GLN A 48 -11.03 2.10 -1.35
N TYR A 49 -10.34 1.03 -1.74
CA TYR A 49 -10.25 -0.21 -0.96
C TYR A 49 -8.95 -0.30 -0.15
N ALA A 50 -7.99 0.58 -0.42
CA ALA A 50 -6.75 0.68 0.35
C ALA A 50 -6.96 1.56 1.59
N ASP A 51 -6.19 1.29 2.64
CA ASP A 51 -6.26 2.03 3.92
C ASP A 51 -5.46 3.34 3.94
#